data_AF-A0A7C5TNB1-F1
#
_entry.id   AF-A0A7C5TNB1-F1
#
_cell.length_a   1.000
_cell.length_b   1.000
_cell.length_c   1.000
_cell.angle_alpha   90.00
_cell.angle_beta   90.00
_cell.angle_gamma   90.00
#
_symmetry.space_group_name_H-M   'P 1'
#
loop_
_entity.id
_entity.type
_entity.pdbx_description
1 polymer ?
#
loop_
_entity_poly.entity_id
_entity_poly.type
_entity_poly.pdbx_seq_one_letter_code
_entity_poly.pdbx_strand_id
1 'polypeptide(L)'
;CPGEVQCLTHCGFKDGNPAAGQFCIEARLAAAQRGHVAQGLFFRGAGPLPFGREIRPVRDLIRYLLTGERAAAPPQPTTAATS
;
A
#
# COMPACT_ATOMS: atom_id res chain seq x y z
N CYS A 1 21.56 -9.64 -2.27
CA CYS A 1 20.43 -8.77 -1.87
C CYS A 1 19.25 -9.48 -1.14
N PRO A 2 19.39 -10.64 -0.43
CA PRO A 2 18.39 -11.05 0.55
C PRO A 2 18.88 -10.67 1.95
N GLY A 3 18.59 -9.45 2.41
CA GLY A 3 18.99 -9.02 3.76
C GLY A 3 18.65 -7.59 4.11
N GLU A 4 18.76 -6.65 3.16
CA GLU A 4 18.73 -5.22 3.49
C GLU A 4 17.58 -4.44 2.83
N VAL A 5 17.20 -3.34 3.48
CA VAL A 5 16.17 -2.38 3.07
C VAL A 5 16.61 -1.45 1.93
N GLN A 6 17.89 -1.48 1.55
CA GLN A 6 18.47 -0.61 0.50
C GLN A 6 18.50 -1.24 -0.91
N CYS A 7 17.88 -2.40 -1.13
CA CYS A 7 17.90 -3.04 -2.46
C CYS A 7 17.27 -2.17 -3.56
N LEU A 8 16.39 -1.21 -3.25
CA LEU A 8 15.90 -0.21 -4.21
C LEU A 8 16.99 0.72 -4.74
N THR A 9 17.92 1.17 -3.87
CA THR A 9 19.01 2.07 -4.26
C THR A 9 20.11 1.33 -5.02
N HIS A 10 20.30 0.04 -4.74
CA HIS A 10 21.37 -0.78 -5.32
C HIS A 10 20.97 -1.53 -6.60
N CYS A 11 19.72 -1.98 -6.72
CA CYS A 11 19.27 -2.81 -7.84
C CYS A 11 17.94 -2.34 -8.48
N GLY A 12 17.41 -1.20 -8.04
CA GLY A 12 16.20 -0.60 -8.60
C GLY A 12 14.98 -1.51 -8.62
N PHE A 13 13.97 -1.08 -9.38
CA PHE A 13 12.79 -1.90 -9.68
C PHE A 13 13.08 -2.92 -10.79
N LYS A 14 14.05 -2.61 -11.66
CA LYS A 14 14.32 -3.36 -12.90
C LYS A 14 15.80 -3.29 -13.32
N ASP A 15 16.76 -3.28 -12.40
CA ASP A 15 18.09 -2.82 -12.78
C ASP A 15 19.12 -3.95 -12.80
N GLY A 16 19.46 -4.34 -14.03
CA GLY A 16 20.75 -3.98 -14.64
C GLY A 16 22.01 -4.68 -14.13
N ASN A 17 21.96 -5.33 -12.97
CA ASN A 17 23.05 -6.17 -12.50
C ASN A 17 22.79 -7.62 -12.94
N PRO A 18 23.56 -8.17 -13.90
CA PRO A 18 23.38 -9.54 -14.37
C PRO A 18 23.57 -10.60 -13.27
N ALA A 19 24.24 -10.26 -12.16
CA ALA A 19 24.41 -11.14 -11.01
C ALA A 19 23.24 -11.11 -10.01
N ALA A 20 22.34 -10.12 -10.10
CA ALA A 20 21.28 -9.91 -9.12
C ALA A 20 19.86 -10.26 -9.65
N GLY A 21 19.72 -10.46 -10.97
CA GLY A 21 18.47 -10.85 -11.63
C GLY A 21 17.56 -9.67 -11.97
N GLN A 22 16.58 -9.90 -12.85
CA GLN A 22 15.72 -8.85 -13.44
C GLN A 22 14.84 -8.10 -12.41
N PHE A 23 14.62 -8.67 -11.22
CA PHE A 23 13.79 -8.06 -10.16
C PHE A 23 14.36 -8.35 -8.77
N CYS A 24 15.40 -7.63 -8.38
CA CYS A 24 16.06 -7.83 -7.08
C CYS A 24 15.16 -7.54 -5.87
N ILE A 25 14.07 -6.79 -6.06
CA ILE A 25 13.07 -6.47 -5.02
C ILE A 25 11.98 -7.52 -4.89
N GLU A 26 11.94 -8.54 -5.76
CA GLU A 26 10.85 -9.52 -5.83
C GLU A 26 10.59 -10.20 -4.48
N ALA A 27 11.64 -10.64 -3.77
CA ALA A 27 11.50 -11.29 -2.47
C ALA A 27 10.77 -10.40 -1.44
N ARG A 28 11.00 -9.08 -1.50
CA ARG A 28 10.37 -8.10 -0.60
C ARG A 28 8.93 -7.80 -1.03
N LEU A 29 8.66 -7.77 -2.33
CA LEU A 29 7.29 -7.66 -2.84
C LEU A 29 6.46 -8.91 -2.49
N ALA A 30 7.02 -10.11 -2.62
CA ALA A 30 6.37 -11.35 -2.25
C ALA A 30 6.13 -11.46 -0.73
N ALA A 31 7.04 -10.93 0.09
CA ALA A 31 6.83 -10.81 1.53
C ALA A 31 5.65 -9.85 1.86
N ALA A 32 5.56 -8.71 1.17
CA ALA A 32 4.46 -7.76 1.34
C ALA A 32 3.11 -8.35 0.91
N GLN A 33 3.06 -9.08 -0.22
CA GLN A 33 1.86 -9.76 -0.70
C GLN A 33 1.32 -10.79 0.30
N ARG A 34 2.22 -11.47 1.01
CA ARG A 34 1.86 -12.42 2.09
C ARG A 34 1.54 -11.76 3.43
N GLY A 35 1.64 -10.43 3.53
CA GLY A 35 1.34 -9.68 4.76
C GLY A 35 2.49 -9.65 5.77
N HIS A 36 3.72 -10.03 5.40
CA HIS A 36 4.88 -9.94 6.29
C HIS A 36 5.35 -8.48 6.44
N VAL A 37 4.72 -7.75 7.35
CA VAL A 37 4.96 -6.30 7.54
C VAL A 37 6.44 -5.98 7.83
N ALA A 38 7.13 -6.81 8.62
CA ALA A 38 8.53 -6.57 8.99
C ALA A 38 9.54 -6.75 7.84
N GLN A 39 9.19 -7.53 6.82
CA GLN A 39 10.09 -7.92 5.73
C GLN A 39 9.65 -7.41 4.37
N GLY A 40 8.39 -7.00 4.24
CA GLY A 40 7.77 -6.54 3.01
C GLY A 40 8.15 -5.11 2.63
N LEU A 41 8.16 -4.84 1.33
CA LEU A 41 8.27 -3.50 0.76
C LEU A 41 6.87 -3.00 0.38
N PHE A 42 6.44 -1.87 0.95
CA PHE A 42 5.12 -1.29 0.71
C PHE A 42 5.25 0.10 0.10
N PHE A 43 4.68 0.30 -1.09
CA PHE A 43 4.67 1.61 -1.74
C PHE A 43 3.56 2.49 -1.19
N ARG A 44 3.89 3.75 -0.87
CA ARG A 44 2.93 4.78 -0.48
C ARG A 44 3.45 6.14 -0.96
N GLY A 45 2.57 6.99 -1.45
CA GLY A 45 2.89 8.41 -1.70
C GLY A 45 3.13 9.18 -0.39
N ALA A 46 3.83 10.31 -0.48
CA ALA A 46 4.14 11.18 0.66
C ALA A 46 2.91 11.93 1.21
N GLY A 47 1.85 12.06 0.41
CA GLY A 47 0.65 12.79 0.79
C GLY A 47 -0.21 12.10 1.86
N PRO A 48 -1.08 12.86 2.54
CA PRO A 48 -2.10 12.29 3.42
C PRO A 48 -3.11 11.46 2.61
N LEU A 49 -3.67 10.44 3.25
CA LEU A 49 -4.73 9.64 2.63
C LEU A 49 -6.05 10.45 2.57
N PRO A 50 -6.81 10.38 1.46
CA PRO A 50 -8.08 11.10 1.30
C PRO A 50 -9.09 10.89 2.43
N PHE A 51 -9.07 9.71 3.07
CA PHE A 51 -10.01 9.30 4.12
C PHE A 51 -9.27 8.88 5.41
N GLY A 52 -8.04 9.36 5.62
CA GLY A 52 -7.27 9.00 6.80
C GLY A 52 -7.05 7.49 6.91
N ARG A 53 -7.53 6.88 7.99
CA ARG A 53 -7.39 5.43 8.26
C ARG A 53 -8.60 4.60 7.82
N GLU A 54 -9.65 5.25 7.29
CA GLU A 54 -10.86 4.55 6.86
C GLU A 54 -10.65 3.83 5.53
N ILE A 55 -11.08 2.56 5.47
CA ILE A 55 -11.23 1.83 4.22
C ILE A 55 -12.61 2.18 3.65
N ARG A 56 -12.64 2.78 2.45
CA ARG A 56 -13.86 3.28 1.81
C ARG A 56 -14.09 2.64 0.45
N PRO A 57 -15.36 2.55 -0.01
CA PRO A 57 -15.67 2.06 -1.35
C PRO A 57 -14.95 2.87 -2.43
N VAL A 58 -14.58 2.20 -3.53
CA VAL A 58 -13.92 2.83 -4.68
C VAL A 58 -14.73 4.01 -5.22
N ARG A 59 -16.07 3.91 -5.21
CA ARG A 59 -16.98 4.99 -5.62
C ARG A 59 -16.75 6.28 -4.85
N ASP A 60 -16.51 6.20 -3.54
CA ASP A 60 -16.29 7.36 -2.69
C ASP A 60 -14.94 8.02 -3.03
N LEU A 61 -13.91 7.22 -3.30
CA LEU A 61 -12.61 7.71 -3.75
C LEU A 61 -12.71 8.44 -5.09
N ILE A 62 -13.38 7.84 -6.08
CA ILE A 62 -13.56 8.45 -7.40
C ILE A 62 -14.33 9.77 -7.30
N ARG A 63 -15.38 9.83 -6.48
CA ARG A 63 -16.11 11.09 -6.23
C ARG A 63 -15.18 12.16 -5.65
N TYR A 64 -14.42 11.84 -4.60
CA TYR A 64 -13.49 12.77 -3.99
C TYR A 64 -12.44 13.29 -4.99
N LEU A 65 -11.88 12.41 -5.84
CA LEU A 65 -10.89 12.82 -6.83
C LEU A 65 -11.45 13.73 -7.93
N LEU A 66 -12.74 13.59 -8.25
CA LEU A 66 -13.40 14.39 -9.31
C LEU A 66 -13.99 15.70 -8.78
N THR A 67 -14.49 15.75 -7.55
CA THR A 67 -15.22 16.92 -7.02
C THR A 67 -14.51 17.62 -5.87
N GLY A 68 -13.50 16.99 -5.25
CA GLY A 68 -12.89 17.45 -4.01
C GLY A 68 -13.77 17.26 -2.77
N GLU A 69 -15.01 16.79 -2.93
CA GLU A 69 -15.95 16.60 -1.83
C GLU A 69 -15.65 15.28 -1.10
N ARG A 70 -15.43 15.35 0.22
CA ARG A 70 -15.47 14.14 1.04
C ARG A 70 -16.92 13.71 1.23
N ALA A 71 -17.28 12.58 0.66
CA ALA A 71 -18.54 11.93 0.99
C ALA A 71 -18.61 11.69 2.50
N ALA A 72 -19.76 12.04 3.11
CA ALA A 72 -20.04 11.75 4.51
C ALA A 72 -19.70 10.28 4.81
N ALA A 73 -19.18 10.01 6.01
CA ALA A 73 -18.92 8.65 6.43
C ALA A 73 -20.21 7.83 6.24
N PRO A 74 -20.14 6.63 5.62
CA PRO A 74 -21.30 5.76 5.57
C PRO A 74 -21.81 5.57 7.01
N PRO A 75 -23.14 5.46 7.20
CA PRO A 75 -23.69 5.17 8.51
C PRO A 75 -22.98 3.91 9.03
N GLN A 76 -22.29 4.05 10.16
CA GLN A 76 -21.63 2.92 10.80
C GLN A 76 -22.70 1.84 11.01
N PRO A 77 -22.42 0.56 10.72
CA PRO A 77 -23.32 -0.49 11.15
C PRO A 77 -23.42 -0.36 12.67
N THR A 78 -24.56 0.10 13.17
CA THR A 78 -24.88 0.04 14.59
C THR A 78 -24.79 -1.43 14.95
N THR A 79 -23.71 -1.81 15.62
CA THR A 79 -23.67 -3.07 16.36
C THR A 79 -24.85 -3.00 17.31
N ALA A 80 -25.94 -3.68 16.94
CA ALA A 80 -27.10 -3.86 17.79
C ALA A 80 -26.60 -4.47 19.09
N ALA A 81 -26.68 -3.68 20.17
CA ALA A 81 -26.47 -4.16 21.53
C ALA A 81 -27.45 -5.32 21.75
N THR A 82 -26.94 -6.55 21.68
CA THR A 82 -27.68 -7.74 22.10
C THR A 82 -27.36 -7.91 23.59
N SER A 83 -28.39 -7.65 24.40
CA SER A 83 -28.45 -7.97 25.82
C SER A 83 -28.52 -9.48 26.04
#